data_AF-A0A3A8T8W4-F1
#
_entry.id   AF-A0A3A8T8W4-F1
#
_cell.length_a   1.000
_cell.length_b   1.000
_cell.length_c   1.000
_cell.angle_alpha   90.00
_cell.angle_beta   90.00
_cell.angle_gamma   90.00
#
_symmetry.space_group_name_H-M   'P 1'
#
loop_
_entity.id
_entity.type
_entity.pdbx_description
1 polymer ?
#
loop_
_entity_poly.entity_id
_entity_poly.type
_entity_poly.pdbx_seq_one_letter_code
_entity_poly.pdbx_strand_id
1 'polypeptide(L)'
;MGHLLRSLAKQLPGQLDGLLENARFKDGAAALQRLADPAHVEQALTRMSPEEAGWLADLLTERWSWIAEVQLEPEVAIVAPDELWLGAEAIRVPLSLAAVGLDEGLEAVWEGAVLPGPPASTATLLARPPEGKTPGVARVRAQVRASVKGQRCVLIAQAQVALRRPSVVVSDDRRRLLVQDHTGRPAVGCRLEIGPDVHLTGAGGLVDLEVPAQPGVSLKLEGIPAGRIPGGNP
;
A
#
# COMPACT_ATOMS: atom_id res chain seq x y z
N MET A 1 3.23 1.54 12.08
CA MET A 1 3.35 2.82 12.81
C MET A 1 2.04 3.34 13.41
N GLY A 2 1.02 3.71 12.63
CA GLY A 2 -0.18 4.37 13.20
C GLY A 2 -0.88 3.58 14.31
N HIS A 3 -0.97 2.26 14.18
CA HIS A 3 -1.44 1.35 15.23
C HIS A 3 -0.61 1.42 16.52
N LEU A 4 0.72 1.44 16.41
CA LEU A 4 1.63 1.57 17.55
C LEU A 4 1.38 2.88 18.30
N LEU A 5 1.28 4.01 17.59
CA LEU A 5 1.03 5.33 18.19
C LEU A 5 -0.30 5.37 18.94
N ARG A 6 -1.37 4.82 18.36
CA ARG A 6 -2.67 4.72 19.03
C ARG A 6 -2.60 3.85 20.29
N SER A 7 -1.93 2.70 20.21
CA SER A 7 -1.75 1.80 21.35
C SER A 7 -0.95 2.47 22.47
N LEU A 8 0.14 3.15 22.11
CA LEU A 8 1.00 3.87 23.04
C LEU A 8 0.23 5.00 23.73
N ALA A 9 -0.49 5.84 22.99
CA ALA A 9 -1.28 6.93 23.55
C ALA A 9 -2.39 6.45 24.50
N LYS A 10 -2.92 5.24 24.28
CA LYS A 10 -3.99 4.65 25.09
C LYS A 10 -3.47 3.91 26.33
N GLN A 11 -2.41 3.11 26.18
CA GLN A 11 -1.96 2.18 27.22
C GLN A 11 -0.89 2.77 28.12
N LEU A 12 0.08 3.50 27.55
CA LEU A 12 1.22 3.99 28.30
C LEU A 12 0.85 4.95 29.44
N PRO A 13 -0.16 5.85 29.33
CA PRO A 13 -0.55 6.69 30.45
C PRO A 13 -1.00 5.92 31.68
N GLY A 14 -1.75 4.82 31.50
CA GLY A 14 -2.18 3.97 32.61
C GLY A 14 -1.04 3.14 33.22
N GLN A 15 -0.04 2.78 32.41
CA GLN A 15 1.16 2.08 32.89
C GLN A 15 2.10 2.99 33.69
N LEU A 16 2.03 4.30 33.46
CA LEU A 16 2.85 5.32 34.12
C LEU A 16 2.02 6.21 35.07
N ASP A 17 0.89 5.68 35.54
CA ASP A 17 0.00 6.42 36.43
C ASP A 17 0.73 6.90 37.70
N GLY A 18 0.39 8.08 38.18
CA GLY A 18 1.08 8.79 39.26
C GLY A 18 2.48 9.33 38.91
N LEU A 19 3.23 8.74 37.98
CA LEU A 19 4.50 9.30 37.50
C LEU A 19 4.25 10.52 36.62
N LEU A 20 3.29 10.45 35.69
CA LEU A 20 2.98 11.55 34.76
C LEU A 20 2.43 12.80 35.44
N GLU A 21 1.95 12.71 36.68
CA GLU A 21 1.50 13.85 37.47
C GLU A 21 2.65 14.72 37.98
N ASN A 22 3.88 14.20 37.97
CA ASN A 22 5.05 14.94 38.40
C ASN A 22 5.40 16.03 37.38
N ALA A 23 5.61 17.27 37.87
CA ALA A 23 5.95 18.42 37.04
C ALA A 23 7.13 18.19 36.08
N ARG A 24 8.09 17.32 36.45
CA ARG A 24 9.25 16.99 35.59
C ARG A 24 8.88 16.26 34.29
N PHE A 25 7.68 15.66 34.21
CA PHE A 25 7.21 14.92 33.05
C PHE A 25 6.08 15.62 32.29
N LYS A 26 5.80 16.90 32.62
CA LYS A 26 4.72 17.68 31.99
C LYS A 26 4.80 17.68 30.46
N ASP A 27 6.01 17.85 29.91
CA ASP A 27 6.23 17.85 28.46
C ASP A 27 5.98 16.47 27.83
N GLY A 28 6.37 15.39 28.52
CA GLY A 28 6.10 14.02 28.11
C GLY A 28 4.61 13.69 28.11
N ALA A 29 3.90 14.07 29.18
CA ALA A 29 2.45 13.92 29.27
C ALA A 29 1.73 14.69 28.14
N ALA A 30 2.15 15.92 27.86
CA ALA A 30 1.61 16.71 26.75
C ALA A 30 1.94 16.10 25.37
N ALA A 31 3.11 15.49 25.19
CA ALA A 31 3.44 14.77 23.97
C ALA A 31 2.54 13.55 23.75
N LEU A 32 2.30 12.74 24.79
CA LEU A 32 1.38 11.60 24.73
C LEU A 32 -0.05 12.02 24.40
N GLN A 33 -0.52 13.13 24.97
CA GLN A 33 -1.85 13.68 24.65
C GLN A 33 -1.98 14.10 23.19
N ARG A 34 -0.93 14.68 22.59
CA ARG A 34 -0.94 14.99 21.14
C ARG A 34 -1.02 13.75 20.27
N LEU A 35 -0.43 12.64 20.69
CA LEU A 35 -0.54 11.36 19.97
C LEU A 35 -1.94 10.74 20.07
N ALA A 36 -2.76 11.17 21.04
CA ALA A 36 -4.15 10.72 21.16
C ALA A 36 -5.08 11.36 20.12
N ASP A 37 -4.67 12.45 19.47
CA ASP A 37 -5.42 13.08 18.37
C ASP A 37 -5.19 12.32 17.05
N PRO A 38 -6.22 11.62 16.51
CA PRO A 38 -6.08 10.85 15.29
C PRO A 38 -5.72 11.71 14.07
N ALA A 39 -6.24 12.95 14.00
CA ALA A 39 -5.99 13.84 12.87
C ALA A 39 -4.53 14.31 12.86
N HIS A 40 -3.97 14.58 14.03
CA HIS A 40 -2.56 14.93 14.18
C HIS A 40 -1.64 13.78 13.72
N VAL A 41 -1.94 12.55 14.16
CA VAL A 41 -1.17 11.37 13.79
C VAL A 41 -1.26 11.09 12.29
N GLU A 42 -2.45 11.17 11.69
CA GLU A 42 -2.64 10.94 10.25
C GLU A 42 -1.85 11.94 9.39
N GLN A 43 -1.87 13.23 9.75
CA GLN A 43 -1.09 14.26 9.07
C GLN A 43 0.44 14.05 9.19
N ALA A 44 0.90 13.53 10.33
CA ALA A 44 2.32 13.23 10.50
C ALA A 44 2.75 12.02 9.66
N LEU A 45 1.94 10.95 9.66
CA LEU A 45 2.25 9.71 8.94
C LEU A 45 2.21 9.88 7.42
N THR A 46 1.31 10.70 6.89
CA THR A 46 1.21 10.96 5.45
C THR A 46 2.45 11.65 4.86
N ARG A 47 3.28 12.28 5.69
CA ARG A 47 4.52 12.94 5.27
C ARG A 47 5.75 12.04 5.40
N MET A 48 5.60 10.87 6.02
CA MET A 48 6.67 9.96 6.38
C MET A 48 6.84 8.90 5.30
N SER A 49 8.09 8.56 4.96
CA SER A 49 8.33 7.41 4.08
C SER A 49 8.07 6.09 4.83
N PRO A 50 7.77 4.99 4.13
CA PRO A 50 7.60 3.68 4.77
C PRO A 50 8.83 3.24 5.58
N GLU A 51 10.04 3.54 5.10
CA GLU A 51 11.30 3.22 5.77
C GLU A 51 11.47 4.01 7.06
N GLU A 52 11.18 5.32 7.01
CA GLU A 52 11.21 6.19 8.19
C GLU A 52 10.15 5.75 9.22
N ALA A 53 8.95 5.39 8.74
CA ALA A 53 7.88 4.86 9.59
C ALA A 53 8.23 3.50 10.20
N GLY A 54 8.98 2.65 9.49
CA GLY A 54 9.50 1.39 10.02
C GLY A 54 10.51 1.63 11.14
N TRP A 55 11.56 2.40 10.83
CA TRP A 55 12.61 2.74 11.79
C TRP A 55 12.06 3.37 13.08
N LEU A 56 11.15 4.33 12.96
CA LEU A 56 10.58 4.99 14.13
C LEU A 56 9.68 4.03 14.92
N ALA A 57 9.03 3.06 14.26
CA ALA A 57 8.16 2.10 14.95
C ALA A 57 9.00 1.17 15.82
N ASP A 58 10.13 0.69 15.29
CA ASP A 58 11.08 -0.15 16.02
C ASP A 58 11.65 0.61 17.22
N LEU A 59 12.10 1.85 17.01
CA LEU A 59 12.65 2.69 18.07
C LEU A 59 11.64 2.98 19.19
N LEU A 60 10.38 3.28 18.85
CA LEU A 60 9.34 3.53 19.84
C LEU A 60 8.96 2.26 20.60
N THR A 61 8.90 1.12 19.91
CA THR A 61 8.61 -0.18 20.54
C THR A 61 9.72 -0.57 21.51
N GLU A 62 10.98 -0.42 21.11
CA GLU A 62 12.15 -0.65 21.97
C GLU A 62 12.09 0.24 23.21
N ARG A 63 11.89 1.55 23.04
CA ARG A 63 11.82 2.50 24.16
C ARG A 63 10.66 2.24 25.10
N TRP A 64 9.50 1.85 24.56
CA TRP A 64 8.36 1.45 25.39
C TRP A 64 8.74 0.23 26.24
N SER A 65 9.37 -0.79 25.65
CA SER A 65 9.77 -2.00 26.38
C SER A 65 10.72 -1.74 27.56
N TRP A 66 11.47 -0.63 27.55
CA TRP A 66 12.37 -0.25 28.66
C TRP A 66 11.64 0.36 29.86
N ILE A 67 10.46 0.95 29.65
CA ILE A 67 9.73 1.69 30.68
C ILE A 67 8.45 1.00 31.14
N ALA A 68 7.86 0.15 30.29
CA ALA A 68 6.65 -0.61 30.59
C ALA A 68 6.51 -1.82 29.66
N GLU A 69 5.60 -2.73 29.99
CA GLU A 69 5.22 -3.82 29.09
C GLU A 69 4.57 -3.27 27.81
N VAL A 70 4.99 -3.75 26.64
CA VAL A 70 4.39 -3.33 25.37
C VAL A 70 3.00 -3.95 25.21
N GLN A 71 1.96 -3.12 25.23
CA GLN A 71 0.56 -3.55 25.08
C GLN A 71 -0.05 -2.93 23.82
N LEU A 72 -0.21 -3.74 22.79
CA LEU A 72 -0.82 -3.32 21.53
C LEU A 72 -2.32 -3.58 21.54
N GLU A 73 -3.10 -2.63 21.02
CA GLU A 73 -4.53 -2.84 20.82
C GLU A 73 -4.77 -3.92 19.76
N PRO A 74 -5.85 -4.71 19.87
CA PRO A 74 -6.24 -5.64 18.82
C PRO A 74 -6.48 -4.93 17.49
N GLU A 75 -5.78 -5.33 16.43
CA GLU A 75 -5.96 -4.75 15.10
C GLU A 75 -5.79 -5.81 14.00
N VAL A 76 -6.47 -5.59 12.88
CA VAL A 76 -6.34 -6.42 11.69
C VAL A 76 -6.24 -5.54 10.45
N ALA A 77 -5.36 -5.91 9.53
CA ALA A 77 -5.15 -5.24 8.26
C ALA A 77 -5.15 -6.26 7.12
N ILE A 78 -5.59 -5.83 5.93
CA ILE A 78 -5.48 -6.64 4.72
C ILE A 78 -4.09 -6.39 4.13
N VAL A 79 -3.34 -7.45 3.91
CA VAL A 79 -2.08 -7.40 3.16
C VAL A 79 -2.42 -7.48 1.68
N ALA A 80 -2.28 -6.35 0.99
CA ALA A 80 -2.53 -6.19 -0.43
C ALA A 80 -1.41 -5.33 -1.05
N PRO A 81 -1.14 -5.48 -2.36
CA PRO A 81 -0.30 -4.51 -3.06
C PRO A 81 -0.98 -3.14 -3.11
N ASP A 82 -0.20 -2.06 -3.06
CA ASP A 82 -0.75 -0.71 -3.19
C ASP A 82 -1.24 -0.42 -4.62
N GLU A 83 -0.55 -1.02 -5.60
CA GLU A 83 -0.78 -0.81 -7.03
C GLU A 83 -0.62 -2.12 -7.82
N LEU A 84 -1.42 -2.26 -8.88
CA LEU A 84 -1.32 -3.33 -9.86
C LEU A 84 -1.35 -2.77 -11.28
N TRP A 85 -0.34 -3.12 -12.09
CA TRP A 85 -0.36 -2.92 -13.53
C TRP A 85 -1.14 -4.06 -14.19
N LEU A 86 -2.05 -3.72 -15.09
CA LEU A 86 -3.01 -4.64 -15.72
C LEU A 86 -2.98 -4.51 -17.23
N GLY A 87 -3.00 -5.66 -17.90
CA GLY A 87 -3.17 -5.76 -19.34
C GLY A 87 -4.64 -5.66 -19.76
N ALA A 88 -5.02 -6.45 -20.77
CA ALA A 88 -6.40 -6.52 -21.24
C ALA A 88 -7.29 -7.45 -20.40
N GLU A 89 -6.69 -8.38 -19.65
CA GLU A 89 -7.41 -9.39 -18.87
C GLU A 89 -7.36 -9.11 -17.37
N ALA A 90 -8.37 -9.61 -16.66
CA ALA A 90 -8.39 -9.56 -15.21
C ALA A 90 -7.38 -10.53 -14.61
N ILE A 91 -6.71 -10.11 -13.54
CA ILE A 91 -5.76 -10.96 -12.82
C ILE A 91 -6.29 -11.30 -11.42
N ARG A 92 -5.73 -12.36 -10.85
CA ARG A 92 -6.06 -12.85 -9.51
C ARG A 92 -4.85 -12.66 -8.61
N VAL A 93 -5.04 -11.99 -7.48
CA VAL A 93 -3.98 -11.73 -6.51
C VAL A 93 -4.41 -12.28 -5.15
N PRO A 94 -3.60 -13.13 -4.50
CA PRO A 94 -3.90 -13.60 -3.17
C PRO A 94 -3.85 -12.44 -2.16
N LEU A 95 -4.83 -12.41 -1.25
CA LEU A 95 -4.90 -11.49 -0.13
C LEU A 95 -4.83 -12.30 1.17
N SER A 96 -4.20 -11.73 2.19
CA SER A 96 -4.16 -12.29 3.53
C SER A 96 -4.48 -11.22 4.57
N LEU A 97 -4.74 -11.66 5.80
CA LEU A 97 -4.88 -10.78 6.95
C LEU A 97 -3.60 -10.80 7.78
N ALA A 98 -3.14 -9.61 8.17
CA ALA A 98 -2.18 -9.43 9.24
C ALA A 98 -2.95 -9.03 10.50
N ALA A 99 -2.71 -9.73 11.60
CA ALA A 99 -3.38 -9.50 12.87
C ALA A 99 -2.35 -9.24 13.98
N VAL A 100 -2.72 -8.37 14.92
CA VAL A 100 -1.95 -8.09 16.13
C VAL A 100 -2.88 -8.15 17.33
N GLY A 101 -2.44 -8.82 18.40
CA GLY A 101 -3.19 -8.88 19.66
C GLY A 101 -4.47 -9.73 19.61
N LEU A 102 -4.57 -10.67 18.65
CA LEU A 102 -5.69 -11.60 18.50
C LEU A 102 -5.25 -13.04 18.83
N ASP A 103 -6.19 -13.81 19.37
CA ASP A 103 -6.06 -15.26 19.53
C ASP A 103 -6.10 -15.95 18.14
N GLU A 104 -5.61 -17.19 18.04
CA GLU A 104 -5.65 -17.98 16.80
C GLU A 104 -7.10 -18.30 16.35
N GLY A 105 -7.25 -18.64 15.06
CA GLY A 105 -8.53 -19.08 14.51
C GLY A 105 -9.43 -17.93 14.02
N LEU A 106 -8.84 -16.81 13.60
CA LEU A 106 -9.60 -15.72 12.97
C LEU A 106 -10.22 -16.18 11.64
N GLU A 107 -11.45 -15.74 11.41
CA GLU A 107 -12.18 -15.94 10.15
C GLU A 107 -12.67 -14.60 9.64
N ALA A 108 -12.69 -14.39 8.32
CA ALA A 108 -13.20 -13.17 7.75
C ALA A 108 -14.21 -13.42 6.63
N VAL A 109 -15.27 -12.61 6.64
CA VAL A 109 -16.18 -12.45 5.51
C VAL A 109 -15.61 -11.33 4.63
N TRP A 110 -15.35 -11.65 3.37
CA TRP A 110 -14.74 -10.73 2.42
C TRP A 110 -15.76 -10.10 1.49
N GLU A 111 -15.63 -8.80 1.25
CA GLU A 111 -16.54 -7.98 0.45
C GLU A 111 -15.76 -7.11 -0.55
N GLY A 112 -16.41 -6.74 -1.65
CA GLY A 112 -15.86 -5.85 -2.67
C GLY A 112 -15.23 -6.60 -3.84
N ALA A 113 -14.04 -6.18 -4.27
CA ALA A 113 -13.35 -6.67 -5.46
C ALA A 113 -12.66 -8.03 -5.27
N VAL A 114 -13.31 -8.98 -4.59
CA VAL A 114 -12.78 -10.31 -4.29
C VAL A 114 -13.63 -11.40 -4.91
N LEU A 115 -13.05 -12.58 -5.13
CA LEU A 115 -13.82 -13.76 -5.52
C LEU A 115 -14.73 -14.18 -4.34
N PRO A 116 -16.01 -14.50 -4.60
CA PRO A 116 -16.90 -15.04 -3.58
C PRO A 116 -16.34 -16.35 -3.00
N GLY A 117 -16.47 -16.51 -1.69
CA GLY A 117 -16.00 -17.70 -0.99
C GLY A 117 -16.55 -17.79 0.43
N PRO A 118 -16.34 -18.93 1.11
CA PRO A 118 -16.67 -19.06 2.52
C PRO A 118 -15.79 -18.14 3.39
N PRO A 119 -16.19 -17.91 4.66
CA PRO A 119 -15.33 -17.19 5.60
C PRO A 119 -13.95 -17.83 5.72
N ALA A 120 -12.90 -17.04 5.59
CA ALA A 120 -11.51 -17.50 5.64
C ALA A 120 -10.55 -16.36 6.01
N SER A 121 -9.35 -16.69 6.48
CA SER A 121 -8.29 -15.70 6.76
C SER A 121 -7.60 -15.16 5.50
N THR A 122 -7.90 -15.74 4.34
CA THR A 122 -7.37 -15.37 3.03
C THR A 122 -8.48 -15.17 2.02
N ALA A 123 -8.25 -14.35 1.01
CA ALA A 123 -9.13 -14.18 -0.14
C ALA A 123 -8.34 -14.05 -1.43
N THR A 124 -9.04 -13.97 -2.56
CA THR A 124 -8.44 -13.66 -3.86
C THR A 124 -9.05 -12.39 -4.40
N LEU A 125 -8.24 -11.35 -4.57
CA LEU A 125 -8.59 -10.14 -5.30
C LEU A 125 -8.84 -10.49 -6.77
N LEU A 126 -9.94 -10.01 -7.33
CA LEU A 126 -10.21 -10.02 -8.76
C LEU A 126 -9.99 -8.60 -9.31
N ALA A 127 -8.76 -8.32 -9.76
CA ALA A 127 -8.39 -7.02 -10.30
C ALA A 127 -8.76 -6.94 -11.79
N ARG A 128 -9.74 -6.10 -12.11
CA ARG A 128 -10.22 -5.89 -13.49
C ARG A 128 -9.58 -4.66 -14.11
N PRO A 129 -9.16 -4.70 -15.38
CA PRO A 129 -8.58 -3.53 -16.05
C PRO A 129 -9.53 -2.33 -16.02
N PRO A 130 -9.04 -1.12 -15.74
CA PRO A 130 -9.87 0.08 -15.74
C PRO A 130 -10.43 0.38 -17.13
N GLU A 131 -11.64 0.93 -17.20
CA GLU A 131 -12.26 1.33 -18.46
C GLU A 131 -11.90 2.78 -18.82
N GLY A 132 -11.59 3.03 -20.10
CA GLY A 132 -11.24 4.36 -20.58
C GLY A 132 -10.06 5.01 -19.84
N LYS A 133 -10.26 6.25 -19.38
CA LYS A 133 -9.26 7.08 -18.68
C LYS A 133 -9.58 7.29 -17.19
N THR A 134 -10.55 6.57 -16.64
CA THR A 134 -10.92 6.74 -15.23
C THR A 134 -9.95 5.97 -14.33
N PRO A 135 -9.43 6.58 -13.25
CA PRO A 135 -8.61 5.87 -12.27
C PRO A 135 -9.31 4.60 -11.78
N GLY A 136 -8.67 3.44 -11.96
CA GLY A 136 -9.18 2.18 -11.45
C GLY A 136 -8.80 2.00 -9.98
N VAL A 137 -9.77 1.61 -9.15
CA VAL A 137 -9.53 1.25 -7.75
C VAL A 137 -10.31 -0.03 -7.42
N ALA A 138 -9.60 -1.06 -6.96
CA ALA A 138 -10.22 -2.23 -6.35
C ALA A 138 -10.35 -2.01 -4.84
N ARG A 139 -11.58 -1.90 -4.35
CA ARG A 139 -11.86 -1.78 -2.91
C ARG A 139 -12.15 -3.15 -2.33
N VAL A 140 -11.49 -3.47 -1.23
CA VAL A 140 -11.67 -4.73 -0.51
C VAL A 140 -11.95 -4.44 0.94
N ARG A 141 -12.88 -5.18 1.53
CA ARG A 141 -13.22 -5.13 2.95
C ARG A 141 -13.26 -6.54 3.51
N ALA A 142 -12.77 -6.70 4.73
CA ALA A 142 -12.83 -7.94 5.49
C ALA A 142 -13.52 -7.65 6.83
N GLN A 143 -14.64 -8.32 7.11
CA GLN A 143 -15.25 -8.37 8.42
C GLN A 143 -14.71 -9.59 9.17
N VAL A 144 -13.83 -9.34 10.15
CA VAL A 144 -13.04 -10.35 10.84
C VAL A 144 -13.71 -10.70 12.16
N ARG A 145 -14.07 -11.97 12.33
CA ARG A 145 -14.48 -12.56 13.59
C ARG A 145 -13.25 -13.14 14.26
N ALA A 146 -12.96 -12.69 15.47
CA ALA A 146 -11.78 -13.08 16.22
C ALA A 146 -12.08 -13.17 17.71
N SER A 147 -11.06 -13.52 18.49
CA SER A 147 -11.10 -13.49 19.94
C SER A 147 -9.86 -12.81 20.50
N VAL A 148 -10.03 -12.15 21.65
CA VAL A 148 -8.96 -11.51 22.41
C VAL A 148 -9.06 -12.03 23.83
N LYS A 149 -8.05 -12.76 24.30
CA LYS A 149 -8.04 -13.34 25.66
C LYS A 149 -9.31 -14.17 25.92
N GLY A 150 -9.76 -14.93 24.92
CA GLY A 150 -10.96 -15.77 24.97
C GLY A 150 -12.30 -15.05 24.80
N GLN A 151 -12.32 -13.72 24.65
CA GLN A 151 -13.54 -12.96 24.39
C GLN A 151 -13.73 -12.68 22.90
N ARG A 152 -14.90 -13.00 22.35
CA ARG A 152 -15.21 -12.80 20.93
C ARG A 152 -15.34 -11.30 20.60
N CYS A 153 -14.76 -10.90 19.48
CA CYS A 153 -14.87 -9.55 18.93
C CYS A 153 -15.05 -9.58 17.40
N VAL A 154 -15.48 -8.44 16.85
CA VAL A 154 -15.56 -8.22 15.40
C VAL A 154 -14.73 -7.00 15.04
N LEU A 155 -13.82 -7.17 14.09
CA LEU A 155 -12.96 -6.13 13.55
C LEU A 155 -13.23 -5.95 12.05
N ILE A 156 -12.89 -4.78 11.52
CA ILE A 156 -13.04 -4.48 10.10
C ILE A 156 -11.68 -4.03 9.57
N ALA A 157 -11.22 -4.69 8.51
CA ALA A 157 -10.10 -4.22 7.70
C ALA A 157 -10.58 -3.78 6.33
N GLN A 158 -9.93 -2.76 5.78
CA GLN A 158 -10.20 -2.24 4.45
C GLN A 158 -8.88 -1.97 3.73
N ALA A 159 -8.86 -2.26 2.44
CA ALA A 159 -7.74 -1.95 1.55
C ALA A 159 -8.26 -1.42 0.22
N GLN A 160 -7.46 -0.58 -0.42
CA GLN A 160 -7.69 -0.09 -1.77
C GLN A 160 -6.44 -0.35 -2.59
N VAL A 161 -6.62 -0.99 -3.75
CA VAL A 161 -5.53 -1.27 -4.68
C VAL A 161 -5.73 -0.41 -5.91
N ALA A 162 -4.74 0.42 -6.25
CA ALA A 162 -4.76 1.21 -7.47
C ALA A 162 -4.57 0.30 -8.69
N LEU A 163 -5.45 0.41 -9.67
CA LEU A 163 -5.39 -0.39 -10.90
C LEU A 163 -4.93 0.49 -12.05
N ARG A 164 -3.81 0.12 -12.66
CA ARG A 164 -3.14 0.89 -13.72
C ARG A 164 -3.12 0.08 -15.00
N ARG A 165 -3.42 0.71 -16.13
CA ARG A 165 -3.14 0.15 -17.45
C ARG A 165 -1.94 0.86 -18.05
N PRO A 166 -0.95 0.13 -18.61
CA PRO A 166 0.22 0.75 -19.24
C PRO A 166 -0.17 1.55 -20.48
N SER A 167 0.49 2.68 -20.66
CA SER A 167 0.43 3.54 -21.84
C SER A 167 1.83 4.06 -22.13
N VAL A 168 2.29 3.87 -23.36
CA VAL A 168 3.58 4.39 -23.80
C VAL A 168 3.35 5.37 -24.93
N VAL A 169 3.76 6.61 -24.71
CA VAL A 169 3.76 7.65 -25.74
C VAL A 169 5.16 7.72 -26.33
N VAL A 170 5.24 7.59 -27.64
CA VAL A 170 6.51 7.58 -28.37
C VAL A 170 6.63 8.90 -29.12
N SER A 171 7.79 9.55 -29.03
CA SER A 171 8.09 10.75 -29.82
C SER A 171 8.12 10.45 -31.32
N ASP A 172 7.93 11.48 -32.14
CA ASP A 172 7.92 11.35 -33.61
C ASP A 172 9.24 10.78 -34.16
N ASP A 173 10.37 11.17 -33.56
CA ASP A 173 11.71 10.66 -33.90
C ASP A 173 12.00 9.27 -33.33
N ARG A 174 11.08 8.70 -32.53
CA ARG A 174 11.16 7.39 -31.86
C ARG A 174 12.39 7.23 -30.96
N ARG A 175 12.96 8.33 -30.49
CA ARG A 175 14.09 8.33 -29.54
C ARG A 175 13.65 8.53 -28.09
N ARG A 176 12.45 9.04 -27.86
CA ARG A 176 11.93 9.28 -26.51
C ARG A 176 10.63 8.54 -26.30
N LEU A 177 10.57 7.81 -25.19
CA LEU A 177 9.38 7.10 -24.77
C LEU A 177 8.97 7.63 -23.40
N LEU A 178 7.74 8.09 -23.29
CA LEU A 178 7.10 8.46 -22.05
C LEU A 178 6.22 7.31 -21.61
N VAL A 179 6.61 6.64 -20.53
CA VAL A 179 5.86 5.55 -19.92
C VAL A 179 4.98 6.10 -18.81
N GLN A 180 3.69 5.83 -18.94
CA GLN A 180 2.67 6.33 -18.03
C GLN A 180 1.52 5.33 -17.90
N ASP A 181 0.58 5.61 -17.01
CA ASP A 181 -0.69 4.89 -17.00
C ASP A 181 -1.72 5.51 -17.96
N HIS A 182 -2.85 4.82 -18.12
CA HIS A 182 -4.03 5.30 -18.85
C HIS A 182 -4.60 6.68 -18.41
N THR A 183 -4.22 7.19 -17.24
CA THR A 183 -4.61 8.53 -16.73
C THR A 183 -3.57 9.60 -17.03
N GLY A 184 -2.40 9.22 -17.55
CA GLY A 184 -1.27 10.11 -17.81
C GLY A 184 -0.30 10.26 -16.63
N ARG A 185 -0.41 9.42 -15.59
CA ARG A 185 0.53 9.44 -14.47
C ARG A 185 1.84 8.75 -14.90
N PRO A 186 3.01 9.40 -14.72
CA PRO A 186 4.29 8.78 -15.02
C PRO A 186 4.56 7.48 -14.27
N ALA A 187 5.09 6.48 -14.97
CA ALA A 187 5.55 5.22 -14.40
C ALA A 187 7.07 5.29 -14.19
N VAL A 188 7.53 5.55 -12.97
CA VAL A 188 8.96 5.77 -12.64
C VAL A 188 9.55 4.52 -12.00
N GLY A 189 10.77 4.15 -12.42
CA GLY A 189 11.45 2.96 -11.90
C GLY A 189 10.85 1.64 -12.38
N CYS A 190 10.05 1.67 -13.44
CA CYS A 190 9.42 0.48 -14.03
C CYS A 190 10.27 -0.09 -15.17
N ARG A 191 10.17 -1.40 -15.37
CA ARG A 191 10.83 -2.11 -16.47
C ARG A 191 10.05 -1.96 -17.77
N LEU A 192 10.60 -1.22 -18.73
CA LEU A 192 10.11 -1.14 -20.10
C LEU A 192 10.89 -2.09 -21.01
N GLU A 193 10.19 -3.02 -21.63
CA GLU A 193 10.72 -3.92 -22.66
C GLU A 193 10.38 -3.36 -24.05
N ILE A 194 11.42 -3.10 -24.86
CA ILE A 194 11.31 -2.65 -26.25
C ILE A 194 11.86 -3.78 -27.13
N GLY A 195 10.98 -4.67 -27.57
CA GLY A 195 11.40 -5.91 -28.23
C GLY A 195 12.24 -6.77 -27.27
N PRO A 196 13.51 -7.11 -27.58
CA PRO A 196 14.38 -7.85 -26.68
C PRO A 196 15.07 -6.96 -25.63
N ASP A 197 15.07 -5.64 -25.81
CA ASP A 197 15.84 -4.72 -24.97
C ASP A 197 15.04 -4.31 -23.73
N VAL A 198 15.73 -4.16 -22.60
CA VAL A 198 15.13 -3.82 -21.31
C VAL A 198 15.69 -2.51 -20.81
N HIS A 199 14.80 -1.56 -20.52
CA HIS A 199 15.12 -0.24 -20.00
C HIS A 199 14.40 0.00 -18.67
N LEU A 200 15.03 0.73 -17.76
CA LEU A 200 14.39 1.22 -16.55
C LEU A 200 13.89 2.65 -16.80
N THR A 201 12.64 2.94 -16.46
CA THR A 201 12.09 4.28 -16.65
C THR A 201 12.70 5.27 -15.65
N GLY A 202 13.16 6.40 -16.17
CA GLY A 202 13.76 7.47 -15.38
C GLY A 202 12.73 8.44 -14.78
N ALA A 203 13.20 9.61 -14.37
CA ALA A 203 12.36 10.68 -13.87
C ALA A 203 11.25 11.03 -14.86
N GLY A 204 10.01 11.20 -14.36
CA GLY A 204 8.85 11.45 -15.20
C GLY A 204 8.47 10.30 -16.13
N GLY A 205 8.99 9.09 -15.92
CA GLY A 205 8.67 7.91 -16.72
C GLY A 205 9.35 7.88 -18.08
N LEU A 206 10.38 8.71 -18.27
CA LEU A 206 11.08 8.87 -19.55
C LEU A 206 12.12 7.78 -19.77
N VAL A 207 12.23 7.35 -21.03
CA VAL A 207 13.33 6.53 -21.56
C VAL A 207 13.84 7.21 -22.82
N ASP A 208 15.09 7.64 -22.80
CA ASP A 208 15.82 8.15 -23.95
C ASP A 208 16.63 7.01 -24.59
N LEU A 209 16.49 6.84 -25.90
CA LEU A 209 17.20 5.85 -26.69
C LEU A 209 18.32 6.52 -27.49
N GLU A 210 19.49 5.88 -27.55
CA GLU A 210 20.63 6.35 -28.34
C GLU A 210 20.32 6.33 -29.84
N VAL A 211 19.56 5.33 -30.28
CA VAL A 211 19.10 5.14 -31.65
C VAL A 211 17.57 5.05 -31.71
N PRO A 212 16.93 5.55 -32.79
CA PRO A 212 15.48 5.44 -32.96
C PRO A 212 15.00 4.00 -32.87
N ALA A 213 13.93 3.76 -32.10
CA ALA A 213 13.30 2.45 -32.04
C ALA A 213 12.72 2.05 -33.41
N GLN A 214 12.86 0.78 -33.76
CA GLN A 214 12.34 0.26 -35.03
C GLN A 214 10.79 0.26 -35.01
N PRO A 215 10.13 0.63 -36.13
CA PRO A 215 8.68 0.58 -36.23
C PRO A 215 8.11 -0.82 -35.96
N GLY A 216 6.96 -0.88 -35.31
CA GLY A 216 6.24 -2.13 -35.07
C GLY A 216 6.79 -3.00 -33.94
N VAL A 217 7.93 -2.63 -33.34
CA VAL A 217 8.49 -3.33 -32.17
C VAL A 217 7.49 -3.31 -31.02
N SER A 218 7.29 -4.45 -30.37
CA SER A 218 6.38 -4.58 -29.24
C SER A 218 6.93 -3.88 -28.00
N LEU A 219 6.05 -3.19 -27.30
CA LEU A 219 6.33 -2.56 -26.02
C LEU A 219 5.65 -3.34 -24.91
N LYS A 220 6.37 -3.62 -23.83
CA LYS A 220 5.78 -4.15 -22.59
C LYS A 220 6.27 -3.37 -21.39
N LEU A 221 5.39 -3.12 -20.43
CA LEU A 221 5.72 -2.53 -19.14
C LEU A 221 5.53 -3.59 -18.06
N GLU A 222 6.57 -3.91 -17.30
CA GLU A 222 6.54 -5.00 -16.31
C GLU A 222 6.05 -6.33 -16.90
N GLY A 223 6.43 -6.62 -18.15
CA GLY A 223 5.98 -7.80 -18.91
C GLY A 223 4.55 -7.69 -19.48
N ILE A 224 3.82 -6.60 -19.22
CA ILE A 224 2.45 -6.37 -19.68
C ILE A 224 2.46 -5.64 -21.03
N PRO A 225 1.76 -6.14 -22.07
CA PRO A 225 1.67 -5.45 -23.36
C PRO A 225 1.21 -4.00 -23.23
N ALA A 226 2.02 -3.08 -23.77
CA ALA A 226 1.83 -1.63 -23.69
C ALA A 226 1.72 -0.95 -25.07
N GLY A 227 1.62 -1.76 -26.14
CA GLY A 227 1.46 -1.29 -27.52
C GLY A 227 2.64 -1.68 -28.41
N ARG A 228 2.86 -0.89 -29.46
CA ARG A 228 3.96 -1.05 -30.41
C ARG A 228 4.54 0.32 -30.76
N ILE A 229 5.81 0.35 -31.15
CA ILE A 229 6.42 1.55 -31.73
C ILE A 229 5.63 1.93 -33.00
N PRO A 230 5.14 3.17 -33.13
CA PRO A 230 4.40 3.59 -34.30
C PRO A 230 5.26 3.51 -35.56
N GLY A 231 4.63 3.15 -36.68
CA GLY A 231 5.20 3.38 -38.00
C GLY A 231 5.14 4.85 -38.36
N GLY A 232 6.12 5.34 -39.12
CA GLY A 232 5.97 6.65 -39.76
C GLY A 232 4.75 6.61 -40.68
N ASN A 233 3.94 7.66 -40.66
CA ASN A 233 3.07 7.91 -41.80
C ASN A 233 3.97 8.21 -43.01
N PRO A 234 3.70 7.62 -44.20
CA PRO A 234 4.43 7.94 -45.41
C PRO A 234 4.30 9.42 -45.79
#